data_AF-A0A929EEV0-F1
#
_entry.id   AF-A0A929EEV0-F1
#
_cell.length_a   1.000
_cell.length_b   1.000
_cell.length_c   1.000
_cell.angle_alpha   90.00
_cell.angle_beta   90.00
_cell.angle_gamma   90.00
#
_symmetry.space_group_name_H-M   'P 1'
#
loop_
_entity.id
_entity.type
_entity.pdbx_description
1 polymer ?
#
loop_
_entity_poly.entity_id
_entity_poly.type
_entity_poly.pdbx_seq_one_letter_code
_entity_poly.pdbx_strand_id
1 'polypeptide(L)'
;MNNSIEFLLWVKGPAFDIALFIFIAGILIRVIEILALGRKSDLAEARSSEIKGGIRRLIDRSIPEKSMLKRAPFIIINGYLWHIAWFISFFLFVPHIEVIHALIGISWPGLPNQFVDAAAVIGIISLLAMLIYRINHPV
;
A
#
# COMPACT_ATOMS: atom_id res chain seq x y z
N MET A 1 23.71 -31.56 7.75
CA MET A 1 22.92 -30.37 8.14
C MET A 1 22.24 -29.86 6.89
N ASN A 2 20.91 -29.73 6.90
CA ASN A 2 20.14 -29.42 5.69
C ASN A 2 20.05 -27.90 5.54
N ASN A 3 20.96 -27.31 4.76
CA ASN A 3 21.17 -25.86 4.64
C ASN A 3 19.87 -25.08 4.33
N SER A 4 18.93 -25.68 3.60
CA SER A 4 17.64 -25.07 3.25
C SER A 4 16.70 -24.88 4.46
N ILE A 5 16.71 -25.80 5.44
CA ILE A 5 15.88 -25.68 6.64
C ILE A 5 16.44 -24.62 7.57
N GLU A 6 17.76 -24.57 7.71
CA GLU A 6 18.47 -23.54 8.49
C GLU A 6 18.21 -22.14 7.92
N PHE A 7 18.29 -22.00 6.59
CA PHE A 7 17.93 -20.75 5.91
C PHE A 7 16.48 -20.35 6.15
N LEU A 8 15.53 -21.29 6.04
CA LEU A 8 14.10 -20.99 6.26
C LEU A 8 13.83 -20.54 7.69
N LEU A 9 14.46 -21.16 8.70
CA LEU A 9 14.34 -20.75 10.10
C LEU A 9 14.94 -19.36 10.34
N TRP A 10 16.08 -19.07 9.71
CA TRP A 10 16.69 -17.74 9.78
C TRP A 10 15.80 -16.65 9.17
N VAL A 11 15.24 -16.89 7.97
CA VAL A 11 14.35 -15.94 7.28
C VAL A 11 13.07 -15.69 8.08
N LYS A 12 12.45 -16.74 8.64
CA LYS A 12 11.19 -16.62 9.39
C LYS A 12 11.33 -16.09 10.81
N GLY A 13 12.52 -16.18 11.40
CA GLY A 13 12.79 -15.67 12.74
C GLY A 13 13.69 -14.43 12.68
N PRO A 14 15.01 -14.57 12.90
CA PRO A 14 15.92 -13.43 13.03
C PRO A 14 15.84 -12.38 11.92
N ALA A 15 15.80 -12.80 10.65
CA ALA A 15 15.76 -11.84 9.54
C ALA A 15 14.42 -11.09 9.47
N PHE A 16 13.32 -11.76 9.77
CA PHE A 16 12.00 -11.15 9.84
C PHE A 16 11.92 -10.12 10.98
N ASP A 17 12.44 -10.45 12.16
CA ASP A 17 12.47 -9.55 13.32
C ASP A 17 13.30 -8.29 13.04
N ILE A 18 14.45 -8.44 12.40
CA ILE A 18 15.29 -7.32 11.97
C ILE A 18 14.55 -6.42 10.98
N ALA A 19 13.89 -7.02 9.97
CA ALA A 19 13.12 -6.27 8.98
C ALA A 19 11.96 -5.49 9.65
N LEU A 20 11.26 -6.12 10.59
CA LEU A 20 10.16 -5.49 11.34
C LEU A 20 10.68 -4.34 12.21
N PHE A 21 11.81 -4.51 12.89
CA PHE A 21 12.43 -3.47 13.70
C PHE A 21 12.80 -2.24 12.84
N ILE A 22 13.48 -2.45 11.71
CA ILE A 22 13.87 -1.38 10.79
C ILE A 22 12.63 -0.65 10.26
N PHE A 23 11.59 -1.39 9.88
CA PHE A 23 10.34 -0.82 9.39
C PHE A 23 9.66 0.08 10.44
N ILE A 24 9.49 -0.41 11.66
CA ILE A 24 8.84 0.34 12.75
C ILE A 24 9.68 1.55 13.13
N ALA A 25 10.98 1.37 13.35
CA ALA A 25 11.89 2.47 13.69
C ALA A 25 11.89 3.56 12.60
N GLY A 26 11.94 3.16 11.32
CA GLY A 26 11.88 4.07 10.19
C GLY A 26 10.59 4.87 10.11
N ILE A 27 9.43 4.23 10.34
CA ILE A 27 8.14 4.93 10.41
C ILE A 27 8.12 5.93 11.56
N LEU A 28 8.55 5.53 12.75
CA LEU A 28 8.54 6.41 13.93
C LEU A 28 9.41 7.64 13.71
N ILE A 29 10.64 7.46 13.21
CA ILE A 29 11.54 8.57 12.87
C ILE A 29 10.86 9.50 11.86
N ARG A 30 10.29 8.94 10.79
CA ARG A 30 9.65 9.73 9.73
C ARG A 30 8.45 10.53 10.23
N VAL A 31 7.63 9.95 11.11
CA VAL A 31 6.49 10.63 11.72
C VAL A 31 6.98 11.76 12.63
N ILE A 32 8.00 11.52 13.46
CA ILE A 32 8.59 12.54 14.33
C ILE A 32 9.16 13.70 13.51
N GLU A 33 9.89 13.43 12.42
CA GLU A 33 10.40 14.47 11.50
C GLU A 33 9.28 15.36 10.95
N ILE A 34 8.19 14.75 10.47
CA ILE A 34 7.06 15.48 9.90
C ILE A 34 6.38 16.36 10.96
N LEU A 35 6.25 15.86 12.19
CA LEU A 35 5.66 16.63 13.29
C LEU A 35 6.61 17.75 13.76
N ALA A 36 7.92 17.51 13.78
CA ALA A 36 8.93 18.48 14.18
C ALA A 36 9.09 19.64 13.18
N LEU A 37 8.89 19.40 11.88
CA LEU A 37 8.88 20.44 10.85
C LEU A 37 7.78 21.49 11.07
N GLY A 38 6.71 21.13 11.78
CA GLY A 38 5.59 22.01 12.08
C GLY A 38 4.81 22.47 10.84
N ARG A 39 3.68 23.15 11.06
CA ARG A 39 2.90 23.81 10.02
C ARG A 39 3.04 25.32 10.19
N LYS A 40 3.14 26.04 9.07
CA LYS A 40 3.04 27.51 9.08
C LYS A 40 1.66 27.92 9.59
N SER A 41 1.57 29.08 10.26
CA SER A 41 0.31 29.62 10.73
C SER A 41 -0.66 29.78 9.56
N ASP A 42 -1.86 29.22 9.69
CA ASP A 42 -2.91 29.43 8.70
C ASP A 42 -3.44 30.87 8.84
N LEU A 43 -3.30 31.65 7.77
CA LEU A 43 -3.75 33.04 7.70
C LEU A 43 -5.18 33.14 7.10
N ALA A 44 -5.78 32.01 6.74
CA ALA A 44 -7.15 31.97 6.24
C ALA A 44 -8.16 32.18 7.38
N GLU A 45 -9.26 32.84 7.06
CA GLU A 45 -10.42 32.93 7.94
C GLU A 45 -10.94 31.53 8.29
N ALA A 46 -11.22 31.26 9.57
CA ALA A 46 -11.63 29.95 10.06
C ALA A 46 -12.94 29.49 9.40
N ARG A 47 -12.85 28.67 8.35
CA ARG A 47 -14.00 28.06 7.68
C ARG A 47 -14.19 26.62 8.13
N SER A 48 -15.10 26.44 9.09
CA SER A 48 -15.55 25.12 9.59
C SER A 48 -14.43 24.25 10.20
N SER A 49 -14.76 23.03 10.64
CA SER A 49 -13.79 22.11 11.23
C SER A 49 -12.69 21.74 10.23
N GLU A 50 -11.45 22.14 10.53
CA GLU A 50 -10.25 21.82 9.73
C GLU A 50 -10.07 20.32 9.52
N ILE A 51 -10.32 19.52 10.56
CA ILE A 51 -10.19 18.06 10.53
C ILE A 51 -11.24 17.44 9.60
N LYS A 52 -12.50 17.86 9.72
CA LYS A 52 -13.59 17.36 8.87
C LYS A 52 -13.36 17.77 7.41
N GLY A 53 -12.90 18.99 7.16
CA GLY A 53 -12.51 19.47 5.83
C GLY A 53 -11.36 18.66 5.25
N GLY A 54 -10.34 18.35 6.05
CA GLY A 54 -9.19 17.55 5.66
C GLY A 54 -9.56 16.11 5.28
N ILE A 55 -10.34 15.41 6.12
CA ILE A 55 -10.80 14.04 5.83
C ILE A 55 -11.66 14.02 4.57
N ARG A 56 -12.58 14.98 4.42
CA ARG A 56 -13.40 15.09 3.21
C ARG A 56 -12.54 15.26 1.96
N ARG A 57 -11.54 16.14 2.01
CA ARG A 57 -10.62 16.34 0.89
C ARG A 57 -9.78 15.11 0.56
N LEU A 58 -9.40 14.30 1.55
CA LEU A 58 -8.69 13.04 1.33
C LEU A 58 -9.53 12.06 0.50
N ILE A 59 -10.81 11.92 0.86
CA ILE A 59 -11.75 11.04 0.15
C ILE A 59 -12.04 11.59 -1.25
N ASP A 60 -12.38 12.87 -1.34
CA ASP A 60 -12.74 13.53 -2.61
C ASP A 60 -11.59 13.46 -3.63
N ARG A 61 -10.33 13.54 -3.17
CA ARG A 61 -9.14 13.44 -4.04
C ARG A 61 -8.76 12.01 -4.40
N SER A 62 -9.27 11.02 -3.70
CA SER A 62 -9.05 9.62 -4.07
C SER A 62 -9.78 9.31 -5.38
N ILE A 63 -10.96 9.90 -5.61
CA ILE A 63 -11.75 9.73 -6.82
C ILE A 63 -11.24 10.68 -7.93
N PRO A 64 -10.84 10.17 -9.10
CA PRO A 64 -10.31 11.00 -10.17
C PRO A 64 -11.42 11.85 -10.79
N GLU A 65 -11.10 13.13 -11.04
CA GLU A 65 -12.01 14.00 -11.78
C GLU A 65 -12.16 13.53 -13.23
N LYS A 66 -13.37 13.63 -13.80
CA LYS A 66 -13.66 13.23 -15.18
C LYS A 66 -12.73 13.88 -16.21
N SER A 67 -12.31 15.12 -15.97
CA SER A 67 -11.35 15.83 -16.83
C SER A 67 -9.97 15.16 -16.81
N MET A 68 -9.52 14.71 -15.64
CA MET A 68 -8.24 14.00 -15.47
C MET A 68 -8.28 12.62 -16.11
N LEU A 69 -9.41 11.90 -15.97
CA LEU A 69 -9.66 10.62 -16.66
C LEU A 69 -9.56 10.75 -18.17
N LYS A 70 -10.03 11.85 -18.76
CA LYS A 70 -9.92 12.08 -20.21
C LYS A 70 -8.49 12.34 -20.67
N ARG A 71 -7.65 12.95 -19.81
CA ARG A 71 -6.26 13.30 -20.14
C ARG A 71 -5.30 12.13 -20.01
N ALA A 72 -5.48 11.29 -18.99
CA ALA A 72 -4.60 10.16 -18.71
C ALA A 72 -5.39 8.90 -18.35
N PRO A 73 -6.26 8.40 -19.26
CA PRO A 73 -7.15 7.28 -18.96
C PRO A 73 -6.37 6.01 -18.61
N PHE A 74 -5.29 5.73 -19.34
CA PHE A 74 -4.45 4.55 -19.13
C PHE A 74 -3.86 4.52 -17.72
N ILE A 75 -3.21 5.61 -17.28
CA ILE A 75 -2.57 5.70 -15.96
C ILE A 75 -3.58 5.48 -14.85
N ILE A 76 -4.73 6.15 -14.94
CA ILE A 76 -5.73 6.10 -13.87
C ILE A 76 -6.39 4.72 -13.82
N ILE A 77 -6.87 4.20 -14.95
CA ILE A 77 -7.54 2.89 -15.00
C ILE A 77 -6.57 1.80 -14.54
N ASN A 78 -5.33 1.81 -15.04
CA ASN A 78 -4.36 0.80 -14.65
C ASN A 78 -3.96 0.94 -13.18
N GLY A 79 -3.81 2.15 -12.66
CA GLY A 79 -3.55 2.39 -11.24
C GLY A 79 -4.64 1.79 -10.35
N TYR A 80 -5.90 2.04 -10.69
CA TYR A 80 -7.05 1.45 -9.99
C TYR A 80 -7.09 -0.07 -10.11
N LEU A 81 -6.85 -0.61 -11.30
CA LEU A 81 -6.79 -2.06 -11.53
C LEU A 81 -5.72 -2.71 -10.65
N TRP A 82 -4.53 -2.10 -10.59
CA TRP A 82 -3.45 -2.57 -9.73
C TRP A 82 -3.81 -2.49 -8.24
N HIS A 83 -4.40 -1.39 -7.77
CA HIS A 83 -4.78 -1.25 -6.37
C HIS A 83 -5.81 -2.29 -5.94
N ILE A 84 -6.80 -2.58 -6.78
CA ILE A 84 -7.81 -3.60 -6.51
C ILE A 84 -7.17 -5.00 -6.48
N ALA A 85 -6.34 -5.30 -7.49
CA ALA A 85 -5.61 -6.56 -7.56
C ALA A 85 -4.70 -6.79 -6.34
N TRP A 86 -3.94 -5.76 -5.96
CA TRP A 86 -3.08 -5.77 -4.78
C TRP A 86 -3.89 -5.93 -3.49
N PHE A 87 -5.01 -5.22 -3.36
CA PHE A 87 -5.87 -5.31 -2.19
C PHE A 87 -6.37 -6.74 -1.98
N ILE A 88 -6.88 -7.38 -3.04
CA ILE A 88 -7.32 -8.78 -3.00
C ILE A 88 -6.14 -9.69 -2.64
N SER A 89 -5.00 -9.52 -3.31
CA SER A 89 -3.83 -10.40 -3.15
C SER A 89 -3.19 -10.31 -1.76
N PHE A 90 -3.16 -9.11 -1.17
CA PHE A 90 -2.52 -8.88 0.12
C PHE A 90 -3.48 -9.16 1.28
N PHE A 91 -4.69 -8.59 1.25
CA PHE A 91 -5.61 -8.71 2.38
C PHE A 91 -6.45 -10.00 2.36
N LEU A 92 -6.71 -10.62 1.21
CA LEU A 92 -7.59 -11.81 1.15
C LEU A 92 -6.85 -13.12 0.95
N PHE A 93 -5.51 -13.11 0.92
CA PHE A 93 -4.71 -14.33 0.85
C PHE A 93 -4.41 -14.88 2.25
N VAL A 94 -4.78 -16.13 2.49
CA VAL A 94 -4.69 -16.78 3.80
C VAL A 94 -3.30 -16.68 4.44
N PRO A 95 -2.18 -16.93 3.74
CA PRO A 95 -0.85 -16.77 4.33
C PRO A 95 -0.54 -15.36 4.86
N HIS A 96 -1.02 -14.30 4.20
CA HIS A 96 -0.83 -12.93 4.70
C HIS A 96 -1.69 -12.67 5.94
N ILE A 97 -2.92 -13.19 5.94
CA ILE A 97 -3.82 -13.11 7.10
C ILE A 97 -3.18 -13.79 8.32
N GLU A 98 -2.55 -14.95 8.15
CA GLU A 98 -1.87 -15.65 9.24
C GLU A 98 -0.66 -14.88 9.78
N VAL A 99 0.10 -14.20 8.92
CA VAL A 99 1.20 -13.32 9.38
C VAL A 99 0.64 -12.17 10.20
N ILE A 100 -0.46 -11.54 9.76
CA ILE A 100 -1.11 -10.45 10.49
C ILE A 100 -1.67 -10.95 11.82
N HIS A 101 -2.30 -12.12 11.82
CA HIS A 101 -2.82 -12.76 13.03
C HIS A 101 -1.71 -13.07 14.03
N ALA A 102 -0.55 -13.56 13.57
CA ALA A 102 0.61 -13.80 14.43
C ALA A 102 1.20 -12.50 15.03
N LEU A 103 1.11 -11.38 14.32
CA LEU A 103 1.67 -10.09 14.76
C LEU A 103 0.74 -9.31 15.69
N ILE A 104 -0.55 -9.23 15.36
CA ILE A 104 -1.52 -8.35 16.04
C ILE A 104 -2.78 -9.07 16.55
N GLY A 105 -2.90 -10.38 16.34
CA GLY A 105 -4.03 -11.19 16.83
C GLY A 105 -5.35 -11.00 16.08
N ILE A 106 -5.34 -10.31 14.93
CA ILE A 106 -6.53 -10.05 14.12
C ILE A 106 -6.53 -10.96 12.88
N SER A 107 -7.66 -11.59 12.59
CA SER A 107 -7.86 -12.43 11.40
C SER A 107 -9.26 -12.22 10.81
N TRP A 108 -9.42 -12.59 9.54
CA TRP A 108 -10.70 -12.57 8.83
C TRP A 108 -10.73 -13.67 7.75
N PRO A 109 -11.90 -13.99 7.18
CA PRO A 109 -12.00 -15.01 6.14
C PRO A 109 -11.23 -14.60 4.87
N GLY A 110 -10.34 -15.48 4.40
CA GLY A 110 -9.67 -15.34 3.11
C GLY A 110 -10.55 -15.79 1.93
N LEU A 111 -10.06 -15.51 0.72
CA LEU A 111 -10.66 -16.00 -0.53
C LEU A 111 -10.05 -17.33 -0.98
N PRO A 112 -10.75 -18.12 -1.81
CA PRO A 112 -10.16 -19.27 -2.49
C PRO A 112 -8.96 -18.87 -3.35
N ASN A 113 -7.90 -19.68 -3.35
CA ASN A 113 -6.63 -19.38 -4.03
C ASN A 113 -6.83 -18.98 -5.50
N GLN A 114 -7.77 -19.60 -6.23
CA GLN A 114 -8.04 -19.27 -7.63
C GLN A 114 -8.34 -17.78 -7.88
N PHE A 115 -9.10 -17.14 -6.98
CA PHE A 115 -9.43 -15.72 -7.10
C PHE A 115 -8.24 -14.83 -6.74
N VAL A 116 -7.49 -15.21 -5.71
CA VAL A 116 -6.28 -14.49 -5.29
C VAL A 116 -5.22 -14.57 -6.38
N ASP A 117 -4.97 -15.76 -6.94
CA ASP A 117 -4.00 -15.99 -8.00
C ASP A 117 -4.38 -15.22 -9.27
N ALA A 118 -5.67 -15.20 -9.63
CA ALA A 118 -6.16 -14.39 -10.74
C ALA A 118 -5.91 -12.89 -10.50
N ALA A 119 -6.20 -12.38 -9.29
CA ALA A 119 -5.91 -11.01 -8.92
C ALA A 119 -4.41 -10.71 -8.96
N ALA A 120 -3.56 -11.63 -8.49
CA ALA A 120 -2.11 -11.48 -8.52
C ALA A 120 -1.58 -11.38 -9.95
N VAL A 121 -2.07 -12.23 -10.86
CA VAL A 121 -1.72 -12.19 -12.29
C VAL A 121 -2.14 -10.85 -12.91
N ILE A 122 -3.36 -10.39 -12.65
CA ILE A 122 -3.83 -9.07 -13.12
C ILE A 122 -2.92 -7.97 -12.58
N GLY A 123 -2.57 -8.00 -11.29
CA GLY A 123 -1.70 -7.03 -10.66
C GLY A 123 -0.30 -6.99 -11.28
N ILE A 124 0.29 -8.16 -11.57
CA ILE A 124 1.59 -8.27 -12.24
C ILE A 124 1.52 -7.66 -13.65
N ILE A 125 0.49 -8.01 -14.44
CA ILE A 125 0.29 -7.45 -15.78
C ILE A 125 0.15 -5.92 -15.70
N SER A 126 -0.63 -5.40 -14.75
CA SER A 126 -0.80 -3.96 -14.54
C SER A 126 0.50 -3.25 -14.16
N LEU A 127 1.36 -3.87 -13.34
CA LEU A 127 2.68 -3.33 -13.02
C LEU A 127 3.61 -3.31 -14.23
N LEU A 128 3.65 -4.39 -15.00
CA LEU A 128 4.45 -4.48 -16.21
C LEU A 128 4.01 -3.43 -17.24
N ALA A 129 2.70 -3.27 -17.43
CA ALA A 129 2.13 -2.27 -18.32
C ALA A 129 2.54 -0.84 -17.89
N MET A 130 2.48 -0.53 -16.59
CA MET A 130 2.92 0.77 -16.07
C MET A 130 4.43 0.97 -16.14
N LEU A 131 5.21 -0.07 -15.93
CA LEU A 131 6.66 0.00 -16.05
C LEU A 131 7.07 0.33 -17.49
N ILE A 132 6.50 -0.37 -18.47
CA ILE A 132 6.73 -0.10 -19.89
C ILE A 132 6.30 1.33 -20.24
N TYR A 133 5.12 1.73 -19.78
CA TYR A 133 4.61 3.09 -20.00
C TYR A 133 5.56 4.15 -19.43
N ARG A 134 6.08 3.94 -18.21
CA ARG A 134 7.02 4.84 -17.53
C ARG A 134 8.36 4.94 -18.25
N ILE A 135 8.88 3.83 -18.77
CA ILE A 135 10.16 3.82 -19.51
C ILE A 135 10.01 4.58 -20.83
N ASN A 136 8.87 4.45 -21.51
CA ASN A 136 8.62 5.11 -22.80
C ASN A 136 8.26 6.60 -22.67
N HIS A 137 7.81 7.03 -21.48
CA HIS A 137 7.48 8.42 -21.18
C HIS A 137 8.25 8.90 -19.94
N PRO A 138 9.59 9.03 -20.03
CA PRO A 138 10.37 9.64 -18.96
C PRO A 138 9.94 11.10 -18.80
N VAL A 139 9.90 11.56 -17.55
CA VAL A 139 9.53 12.94 -17.17
C VAL A 139 10.44 14.00 -17.79
#